data_AF-K0IP31-F1
#
_entry.id   AF-K0IP31-F1
#
_cell.length_a   1.000
_cell.length_b   1.000
_cell.length_c   1.000
_cell.angle_alpha   90.00
_cell.angle_beta   90.00
_cell.angle_gamma   90.00
#
_symmetry.space_group_name_H-M   'P 1'
#
loop_
_entity.id
_entity.type
_entity.pdbx_description
1 polymer ?
#
loop_
_entity_poly.entity_id
_entity_poly.type
_entity_poly.pdbx_seq_one_letter_code
_entity_poly.pdbx_strand_id
1 'polypeptide(L)' 'MLIMMATRLIELHCVLKPTGSLWLHCDPNSSHYLKLMLDGIFEPHNFRNEIIWRRSHPKGHAFTRFASNHDTLH' A
#
# COMPACT_ATOMS: atom_id res chain seq x y z
N MET A 1 -2.54 14.21 6.43
CA MET A 1 -3.18 12.87 6.43
C MET A 1 -2.17 11.75 6.67
N LEU A 2 -1.05 11.70 5.93
CA LEU A 2 0.00 10.68 6.07
C LEU A 2 0.59 10.56 7.50
N ILE A 3 0.81 11.69 8.18
CA ILE A 3 1.31 11.73 9.58
C ILE A 3 0.37 10.98 10.54
N MET A 4 -0.96 11.06 10.33
CA MET A 4 -1.92 10.33 11.17
C MET A 4 -1.87 8.82 10.93
N MET A 5 -1.46 8.38 9.74
CA MET A 5 -1.27 6.95 9.46
C MET A 5 0.02 6.43 10.10
N ALA A 6 1.09 7.23 10.08
CA ALA A 6 2.37 6.88 10.70
C ALA A 6 2.20 6.54 12.19
N THR A 7 1.50 7.39 12.95
CA THR A 7 1.29 7.18 14.39
C THR A 7 0.57 5.85 14.66
N ARG A 8 -0.45 5.52 13.86
CA ARG A 8 -1.20 4.25 13.99
C ARG A 8 -0.37 3.04 13.61
N LEU A 9 0.49 3.16 12.60
CA LEU A 9 1.35 2.07 12.14
C LEU A 9 2.43 1.72 13.18
N ILE A 10 2.95 2.72 13.90
CA ILE A 10 3.89 2.52 15.01
C ILE A 10 3.21 1.74 16.14
N GLU A 11 2.01 2.15 16.55
CA GLU A 11 1.25 1.41 17.56
C GLU A 11 0.97 -0.03 17.10
N LEU A 12 0.58 -0.22 15.84
CA LEU A 12 0.35 -1.55 15.27
C LEU A 12 1.62 -2.42 15.28
N HIS A 13 2.78 -1.84 15.00
CA HIS A 13 4.06 -2.57 15.07
C HIS A 13 4.34 -3.09 16.48
N CYS A 14 4.00 -2.32 17.53
CA CYS A 14 4.21 -2.73 18.92
C CYS A 14 3.30 -3.89 19.35
N VAL A 15 2.07 -3.99 18.84
CA VAL A 15 1.14 -5.09 19.15
C VAL A 15 1.21 -6.27 18.18
N LEU A 16 1.91 -6.13 17.06
CA LEU A 16 2.04 -7.19 16.08
C LEU A 16 2.88 -8.34 16.65
N LYS A 17 2.41 -9.58 16.49
CA LYS A 17 3.22 -10.76 16.82
C LYS A 17 4.48 -10.79 15.94
N PRO A 18 5.58 -11.41 16.39
CA PRO A 18 6.80 -11.56 15.57
C PRO A 18 6.57 -12.27 14.23
N THR A 19 5.52 -13.10 14.13
CA THR A 19 5.10 -13.78 12.90
C THR A 19 3.88 -13.13 12.22
N GLY A 20 3.37 -12.04 12.80
CA GLY A 20 2.23 -11.31 12.27
C GLY A 20 2.56 -10.61 10.96
N SER A 21 1.57 -10.49 10.09
CA SER A 21 1.70 -9.77 8.83
C SER A 21 0.62 -8.68 8.81
N LEU A 22 1.00 -7.48 8.37
CA LEU A 22 0.10 -6.36 8.20
C LEU A 22 -0.14 -6.15 6.70
N TRP A 23 -1.39 -5.98 6.30
CA TRP A 23 -1.79 -5.67 4.93
C TRP A 23 -2.54 -4.36 4.92
N LEU A 24 -2.17 -3.45 4.03
CA LEU A 24 -2.76 -2.12 3.94
C LEU A 24 -3.12 -1.78 2.49
N HIS A 25 -4.40 -1.48 2.29
CA HIS A 25 -4.92 -0.97 1.03
C HIS A 25 -4.76 0.55 0.99
N CYS A 26 -4.18 1.08 -0.09
CA CYS A 26 -4.03 2.51 -0.27
C CYS A 26 -4.21 2.90 -1.73
N ASP A 27 -4.76 4.10 -1.96
CA ASP A 27 -4.96 4.62 -3.30
C ASP A 27 -3.62 4.80 -4.04
N PRO A 28 -3.60 4.67 -5.38
CA PRO A 28 -2.37 4.72 -6.19
C PRO A 28 -1.54 6.00 -6.03
N ASN A 29 -2.17 7.13 -5.68
CA ASN A 29 -1.48 8.39 -5.46
C ASN A 29 -0.64 8.40 -4.16
N SER A 30 -0.99 7.56 -3.20
CA SER A 30 -0.34 7.51 -1.88
C SER A 30 0.44 6.22 -1.63
N SER A 31 0.34 5.22 -2.52
CA SER A 31 1.00 3.92 -2.41
C SER A 31 2.51 4.05 -2.19
N HIS A 32 3.18 4.91 -2.96
CA HIS A 32 4.63 5.09 -2.82
C HIS A 32 5.03 5.69 -1.47
N TYR A 33 4.18 6.56 -0.90
CA TYR A 33 4.48 7.26 0.35
C TYR A 33 4.28 6.30 1.52
N LEU A 34 3.26 5.45 1.39
CA LEU A 34 3.00 4.37 2.33
C LEU A 34 4.13 3.35 2.33
N LYS A 35 4.64 2.95 1.16
CA LYS A 35 5.77 2.01 1.07
C LYS A 35 7.00 2.53 1.81
N LEU A 36 7.39 3.79 1.55
CA LEU A 36 8.53 4.41 2.24
C LEU A 36 8.32 4.50 3.75
N MET A 37 7.10 4.80 4.19
CA MET A 37 6.75 4.86 5.61
C MET A 37 6.80 3.48 6.27
N LEU A 38 6.27 2.45 5.61
CA LEU A 38 6.33 1.07 6.09
C LEU A 38 7.77 0.58 6.17
N ASP A 39 8.61 0.92 5.20
CA ASP A 39 10.04 0.57 5.21
C ASP A 39 10.77 1.22 6.40
N GLY A 40 10.38 2.44 6.78
CA GLY A 40 10.93 3.11 7.96
C GLY A 40 10.48 2.52 9.30
N ILE A 41 9.30 1.89 9.36
CA ILE A 41 8.71 1.35 10.61
C ILE A 41 9.05 -0.14 10.77
N PHE A 42 8.91 -0.92 9.70
CA PHE A 42 9.02 -2.38 9.70
C PHE A 42 10.33 -2.88 9.07
N GLU A 43 11.20 -1.99 8.60
CA GLU A 43 12.42 -2.29 7.84
C GLU A 43 12.14 -2.84 6.42
N PRO A 44 12.95 -2.44 5.41
CA PRO A 44 12.68 -2.76 4.01
C PRO A 44 12.76 -4.26 3.67
N HIS A 45 13.45 -5.06 4.49
CA HIS A 45 13.55 -6.51 4.30
C HIS A 45 12.31 -7.28 4.76
N ASN A 46 11.43 -6.67 5.55
CA ASN A 46 10.18 -7.29 5.98
C ASN A 46 9.03 -7.03 5.00
N PHE A 47 9.27 -6.26 3.93
CA PHE A 47 8.31 -6.13 2.84
C PHE A 47 8.14 -7.47 2.13
N ARG A 48 6.91 -8.00 2.15
CA ARG A 48 6.61 -9.32 1.58
C ARG A 48 6.20 -9.25 0.12
N ASN A 49 5.12 -8.54 -0.19
CA ASN A 49 4.53 -8.51 -1.52
C ASN A 49 3.71 -7.24 -1.75
N GLU A 50 3.47 -6.93 -3.02
CA GLU A 50 2.47 -5.97 -3.46
C GLU A 50 1.39 -6.72 -4.23
N ILE A 51 0.13 -6.61 -3.82
CA ILE A 51 -1.01 -7.21 -4.49
C ILE A 51 -1.68 -6.13 -5.34
N ILE A 52 -1.64 -6.33 -6.66
CA ILE A 52 -2.32 -5.47 -7.62
C ILE A 52 -3.69 -6.08 -7.93
N TRP A 53 -4.74 -5.49 -7.36
CA TRP A 53 -6.11 -5.94 -7.58
C TRP A 53 -6.72 -5.23 -8.79
N ARG A 54 -6.97 -5.97 -9.87
CA ARG A 54 -7.62 -5.43 -11.07
C ARG A 54 -9.14 -5.32 -10.87
N ARG A 55 -9.64 -4.10 -10.66
CA ARG A 55 -11.07 -3.80 -10.51
C ARG A 55 -11.90 -4.00 -11.78
N SER A 56 -11.33 -3.75 -12.96
CA SER A 56 -12.10 -3.75 -14.20
C SER A 56 -11.26 -4.05 -15.45
N HIS A 57 -11.92 -4.56 -16.49
CA HIS A 57 -11.33 -4.64 -17.82
C HIS A 57 -11.07 -3.22 -18.34
N PRO A 58 -9.92 -2.96 -18.98
CA PRO A 58 -9.64 -1.64 -19.54
C PRO A 58 -10.71 -1.32 -20.57
N LYS A 59 -11.44 -0.21 -20.35
CA LYS A 59 -12.38 0.30 -21.34
C LYS A 59 -11.57 0.87 -22.51
N GLY A 60 -11.93 0.54 -23.74
CA GLY A 60 -11.22 0.88 -24.99
C GLY A 60 -11.20 2.37 -25.37
N HIS A 61 -10.95 3.26 -24.40
CA HIS A 61 -10.90 4.71 -24.57
C HIS A 61 -9.57 5.31 -24.08
N ALA A 62 -8.49 4.54 -24.16
CA ALA A 62 -7.13 4.99 -23.80
C ALA A 62 -6.50 5.87 -24.91
N PHE A 63 -7.23 6.87 -25.40
CA PHE A 63 -6.72 7.82 -26.40
C PHE A 63 -5.99 9.01 -25.76
N THR A 64 -6.27 9.31 -24.49
CA THR A 64 -5.71 10.47 -23.78
C THR A 64 -5.08 10.13 -22.43
N ARG A 65 -5.43 8.99 -21.81
CA ARG A 65 -4.91 8.55 -20.50
C ARG A 65 -4.86 7.02 -20.41
N PHE A 66 -3.90 6.51 -19.64
CA PHE A 66 -3.85 5.10 -19.27
C PHE A 66 -5.05 4.73 -18.40
N ALA A 67 -5.56 3.50 -18.57
CA ALA A 67 -6.65 3.00 -17.77
C ALA A 67 -6.20 2.86 -16.30
N SER A 68 -6.93 3.50 -15.38
CA SER A 68 -6.75 3.32 -13.93
C SER A 68 -7.80 2.31 -13.44
N ASN A 69 -7.46 1.04 -13.59
CA ASN A 69 -8.37 -0.09 -13.37
C ASN A 69 -7.80 -1.13 -12.40
N HIS A 70 -6.76 -0.75 -11.65
CA HIS A 70 -6.19 -1.54 -10.58
C HIS A 70 -6.11 -0.73 -9.29
N ASP A 71 -6.16 -1.45 -8.18
CA ASP A 71 -5.82 -0.98 -6.84
C ASP A 71 -4.58 -1.71 -6.35
N THR A 72 -3.88 -1.09 -5.41
CA THR A 72 -2.68 -1.64 -4.80
C THR A 72 -2.93 -1.92 -3.32
N LEU A 73 -2.63 -3.14 -2.89
CA LEU A 73 -2.48 -3.50 -1.50
C LEU A 73 -1.01 -3.83 -1.22
N HIS A 74 -0.48 -3.25 -0.15
CA HIS A 74 0.85 -3.53 0.37
C HIS A 74 0.79 -4.38 1.64
#